data_AF-A0A953WRQ2-F1
#
_entry.id   AF-A0A953WRQ2-F1
#
_cell.length_a   1.000
_cell.length_b   1.000
_cell.length_c   1.000
_cell.angle_alpha   90.00
_cell.angle_beta   90.00
_cell.angle_gamma   90.00
#
_symmetry.space_group_name_H-M   'P 1'
#
loop_
_entity.id
_entity.type
_entity.pdbx_description
1 polymer ?
#
loop_
_entity_poly.entity_id
_entity_poly.type
_entity_poly.pdbx_seq_one_letter_code
_entity_poly.pdbx_strand_id
1 'polypeptide(L)'
;LIAGGQILFKQAGARLQSSGAPFASLAADPRFVGAVAIYGAATLLWVQVLRSVPLTYAYSFMALTYVMVPLMAVFWLGETLTLRYALGAGLVAIGLIVIQS
;
A
#
# COMPACT_ATOMS: atom_id res chain seq x y z
N LEU A 1 3.76 2.61 6.50
CA LEU A 1 4.02 1.16 6.60
C LEU A 1 3.46 0.41 5.39
N ILE A 2 2.14 0.30 5.25
CA ILE A 2 1.49 -0.46 4.15
C ILE A 2 1.97 -0.05 2.76
N ALA A 3 2.10 1.25 2.48
CA ALA A 3 2.59 1.71 1.18
C ALA A 3 4.02 1.21 0.85
N GLY A 4 4.92 1.17 1.83
CA GLY A 4 6.25 0.59 1.64
C GLY A 4 6.21 -0.92 1.39
N GLY A 5 5.32 -1.64 2.08
CA GLY A 5 5.10 -3.06 1.82
C GLY A 5 4.57 -3.34 0.41
N GLN A 6 3.68 -2.48 -0.12
CA GLN A 6 3.21 -2.56 -1.51
C GLN A 6 4.36 -2.44 -2.52
N ILE A 7 5.30 -1.52 -2.30
CA ILE A 7 6.49 -1.38 -3.15
C ILE A 7 7.35 -2.65 -3.12
N LEU A 8 7.59 -3.22 -1.93
CA LEU A 8 8.35 -4.46 -1.80
C LEU A 8 7.66 -5.64 -2.49
N PHE A 9 6.33 -5.77 -2.37
CA PHE A 9 5.57 -6.80 -3.09
C PHE A 9 5.70 -6.64 -4.60
N LYS A 10 5.61 -5.41 -5.12
CA LYS A 10 5.79 -5.13 -6.55
C LYS A 10 7.20 -5.50 -7.02
N GLN A 11 8.23 -5.19 -6.24
CA GLN A 11 9.62 -5.56 -6.55
C GLN A 11 9.87 -7.07 -6.49
N ALA A 12 9.26 -7.78 -5.55
CA ALA A 12 9.33 -9.25 -5.47
C ALA A 12 8.63 -9.90 -6.67
N GLY A 13 7.43 -9.43 -7.03
CA GLY A 13 6.68 -9.91 -8.19
C GLY A 13 7.41 -9.68 -9.51
N ALA A 14 8.00 -8.50 -9.70
CA ALA A 14 8.80 -8.21 -10.89
C ALA A 14 10.03 -9.12 -11.01
N ARG A 15 10.71 -9.40 -9.88
CA ARG A 15 11.84 -10.32 -9.85
C ARG A 15 11.42 -11.74 -10.19
N LEU A 16 10.34 -12.24 -9.56
CA LEU A 16 9.78 -13.56 -9.85
C LEU A 16 9.49 -13.71 -11.36
N GLN A 17 8.79 -12.74 -11.95
CA GLN A 17 8.48 -12.71 -13.38
C GLN A 17 9.75 -12.75 -14.25
N SER A 18 10.75 -11.92 -13.94
CA SER A 18 12.01 -11.89 -14.69
C SER A 18 12.85 -13.17 -14.58
N SER A 19 12.77 -13.86 -13.44
CA SER A 19 13.55 -15.07 -13.17
C SER A 19 12.93 -16.34 -13.75
N GLY A 20 11.64 -16.33 -14.07
CA GLY A 20 10.88 -17.54 -14.45
C GLY A 20 10.77 -18.57 -13.33
N ALA A 21 11.16 -18.25 -12.10
CA ALA A 21 11.13 -19.18 -10.98
C ALA A 21 9.68 -19.52 -10.57
N PRO A 22 9.45 -20.69 -9.96
CA PRO A 22 8.14 -21.06 -9.45
C PRO A 22 7.65 -20.09 -8.38
N PHE A 23 6.33 -19.87 -8.27
CA PHE A 23 5.74 -18.97 -7.28
C PHE A 23 6.16 -19.26 -5.83
N ALA A 24 6.38 -20.54 -5.50
CA ALA A 24 6.84 -20.98 -4.17
C ALA A 24 8.21 -20.38 -3.77
N SER A 25 9.02 -19.94 -4.73
CA SER A 25 10.31 -19.29 -4.46
C SER A 25 10.17 -17.93 -3.77
N LEU A 26 8.98 -17.31 -3.77
CA LEU A 26 8.71 -16.05 -3.05
C LEU A 26 9.00 -16.16 -1.56
N ALA A 27 8.79 -17.33 -0.94
CA ALA A 27 9.07 -17.53 0.47
C ALA A 27 10.55 -17.33 0.83
N ALA A 28 11.45 -17.48 -0.15
CA ALA A 28 12.89 -17.22 -0.01
C ALA A 28 13.31 -15.82 -0.50
N ASP A 29 12.41 -15.03 -1.10
CA ASP A 29 12.73 -13.66 -1.53
C ASP A 29 12.70 -12.70 -0.30
N PRO A 30 13.84 -12.09 0.07
CA PRO A 30 13.90 -11.20 1.24
C PRO A 30 12.97 -9.99 1.13
N ARG A 31 12.62 -9.54 -0.08
CA ARG A 31 11.67 -8.44 -0.30
C ARG A 31 10.25 -8.87 0.05
N PHE A 32 9.87 -10.08 -0.36
CA PHE A 32 8.57 -10.65 -0.03
C PHE A 32 8.46 -10.87 1.48
N VAL A 33 9.49 -11.47 2.10
CA VAL A 33 9.53 -11.67 3.56
C VAL A 33 9.45 -10.33 4.30
N GLY A 34 10.19 -9.32 3.85
CA GLY A 34 10.13 -7.97 4.40
C GLY A 34 8.74 -7.33 4.26
N ALA A 35 8.09 -7.48 3.09
CA ALA A 35 6.73 -7.00 2.85
C ALA A 35 5.72 -7.67 3.78
N VAL A 36 5.80 -9.00 3.94
CA VAL A 36 4.96 -9.76 4.86
C VAL A 36 5.20 -9.34 6.31
N ALA A 37 6.44 -9.12 6.73
CA ALA A 37 6.75 -8.63 8.08
C ALA A 37 6.16 -7.24 8.33
N ILE A 38 6.27 -6.31 7.36
CA ILE A 38 5.64 -4.99 7.43
C ILE A 38 4.12 -5.11 7.56
N TYR A 39 3.49 -6.00 6.80
CA TYR A 39 2.04 -6.22 6.85
C TYR A 39 1.58 -6.89 8.15
N GLY A 40 2.37 -7.82 8.67
CA GLY A 40 2.15 -8.42 9.98
C GLY A 40 2.18 -7.36 11.08
N ALA A 41 3.23 -6.53 11.11
CA ALA A 41 3.34 -5.41 12.04
C ALA A 41 2.20 -4.38 11.87
N ALA A 42 1.86 -4.03 10.63
CA ALA A 42 0.77 -3.12 10.34
C ALA A 42 -0.59 -3.67 10.80
N THR A 43 -0.82 -4.99 10.67
CA THR A 43 -2.03 -5.65 11.17
C THR A 43 -2.13 -5.56 12.69
N LEU A 44 -1.03 -5.79 13.42
CA LEU A 44 -1.02 -5.66 14.88
C LEU A 44 -1.30 -4.22 15.32
N LEU A 45 -0.67 -3.24 14.68
CA LEU A 45 -0.94 -1.82 14.92
C LEU A 45 -2.37 -1.45 14.57
N TRP A 46 -2.93 -2.02 13.50
CA TRP A 46 -4.32 -1.79 13.09
C TRP A 46 -5.29 -2.28 14.17
N VAL A 47 -5.09 -3.49 14.70
CA VAL A 47 -5.89 -3.99 15.84
C VAL A 47 -5.79 -3.04 17.04
N GLN A 48 -4.60 -2.51 17.34
CA GLN A 48 -4.42 -1.53 18.41
C GLN A 48 -5.22 -0.24 18.15
N VAL A 49 -5.21 0.29 16.93
CA VAL A 49 -5.99 1.49 16.56
C VAL A 49 -7.48 1.24 16.70
N LEU A 50 -7.97 0.10 16.20
CA LEU A 50 -9.39 -0.25 16.23
C LEU A 50 -9.95 -0.49 17.63
N ARG A 51 -9.07 -0.75 18.62
CA ARG A 51 -9.48 -0.80 20.03
C ARG A 51 -9.91 0.56 20.59
N SER A 52 -9.49 1.66 19.97
CA SER A 52 -9.67 3.02 20.51
C SER A 52 -10.37 3.97 19.54
N VAL A 53 -10.42 3.63 18.24
CA VAL A 53 -11.00 4.47 17.18
C VAL A 53 -12.10 3.70 16.47
N PRO A 54 -13.29 4.29 16.24
CA PRO A 54 -14.34 3.62 15.49
C PRO A 54 -13.87 3.28 14.07
N LEU A 55 -14.28 2.11 13.58
CA LEU A 55 -13.83 1.54 12.32
C LEU A 55 -13.99 2.52 11.14
N THR A 56 -15.12 3.21 11.06
CA THR A 56 -15.42 4.18 10.00
C THR A 56 -14.37 5.29 9.92
N TYR A 57 -13.96 5.85 11.06
CA TYR A 57 -12.92 6.89 11.11
C TYR A 57 -11.55 6.33 10.74
N ALA A 58 -11.21 5.11 11.18
CA ALA A 58 -9.95 4.49 10.85
C ALA A 58 -9.83 4.21 9.33
N TYR A 59 -10.93 3.76 8.69
CA TYR A 59 -10.97 3.51 7.24
C TYR A 59 -10.86 4.80 6.41
N SER A 60 -11.32 5.94 6.93
CA SER A 60 -11.06 7.25 6.33
C SER A 60 -9.54 7.48 6.13
N PHE A 61 -8.71 7.15 7.13
CA PHE A 61 -7.25 7.24 6.99
C PHE A 61 -6.67 6.18 6.04
N MET A 62 -7.25 4.98 5.99
CA MET A 62 -6.86 3.97 5.00
C MET A 62 -7.06 4.48 3.56
N ALA A 63 -8.05 5.33 3.30
CA ALA A 63 -8.27 5.90 1.96
C ALA A 63 -7.07 6.74 1.47
N LEU A 64 -6.27 7.32 2.37
CA LEU A 64 -5.02 8.02 1.99
C LEU A 64 -4.00 7.09 1.31
N THR A 65 -4.11 5.77 1.48
CA THR A 65 -3.25 4.82 0.76
C THR A 65 -3.46 4.87 -0.75
N TYR A 66 -4.65 5.24 -1.23
CA TYR A 66 -4.90 5.51 -2.65
C TYR A 66 -4.11 6.71 -3.18
N VAL A 67 -3.57 7.58 -2.31
CA VAL A 67 -2.66 8.65 -2.73
C VAL A 67 -1.21 8.25 -2.48
N MET A 68 -0.93 7.65 -1.31
CA MET A 68 0.44 7.33 -0.89
C MET A 68 1.09 6.20 -1.70
N VAL A 69 0.37 5.11 -2.00
CA VAL A 69 0.95 3.97 -2.74
C VAL A 69 1.42 4.38 -4.14
N PRO A 70 0.62 5.08 -4.96
CA PRO A 70 1.05 5.54 -6.28
C PRO A 70 2.18 6.56 -6.23
N LEU A 71 2.18 7.48 -5.24
CA LEU A 71 3.30 8.41 -5.06
C LEU A 71 4.60 7.66 -4.78
N MET A 72 4.55 6.65 -3.92
CA MET A 72 5.70 5.77 -3.67
C MET A 72 6.07 4.99 -4.95
N ALA A 73 5.11 4.57 -5.75
CA ALA A 73 5.38 3.86 -7.01
C ALA A 73 6.09 4.77 -8.03
N VAL A 74 5.69 6.04 -8.15
CA VAL A 74 6.42 7.02 -8.98
C VAL A 74 7.86 7.17 -8.50
N PHE A 75 8.04 7.36 -7.19
CA PHE A 75 9.35 7.70 -6.64
C PHE A 75 10.32 6.50 -6.61
N TRP A 76 9.86 5.32 -6.21
CA TRP A 76 10.72 4.13 -6.07
C TRP A 76 10.75 3.22 -7.29
N LEU A 77 9.69 3.21 -8.12
CA LEU A 77 9.58 2.32 -9.27
C LEU A 77 9.63 3.07 -10.61
N GLY A 78 9.59 4.40 -10.60
CA GLY A 78 9.57 5.20 -11.82
C GLY A 78 8.26 5.06 -12.62
N GLU A 79 7.18 4.59 -11.99
CA GLU A 79 5.88 4.48 -12.64
C GLU A 79 5.33 5.88 -12.96
N THR A 80 4.60 6.03 -14.07
CA THR A 80 4.00 7.31 -14.46
C THR A 80 2.57 7.41 -13.99
N LEU A 81 2.21 8.49 -13.29
CA LEU A 81 0.81 8.77 -12.96
C LEU A 81 0.12 9.46 -14.13
N THR A 82 -1.03 8.93 -14.51
CA THR A 82 -1.88 9.58 -15.50
C THR A 82 -2.63 10.75 -14.88
N LEU A 83 -2.99 11.75 -15.69
CA LEU A 83 -3.83 12.86 -15.23
C LEU A 83 -5.18 12.38 -14.69
N ARG A 84 -5.75 11.32 -15.28
CA ARG A 84 -6.99 10.68 -14.79
C ARG A 84 -6.83 10.14 -13.37
N TYR A 85 -5.69 9.54 -13.08
CA TYR A 85 -5.38 9.06 -11.74
C TYR A 85 -5.32 10.21 -10.74
N ALA A 86 -4.59 11.28 -11.07
CA ALA A 86 -4.47 12.46 -10.21
C ALA A 86 -5.83 13.11 -9.92
N LEU A 87 -6.70 13.23 -10.94
CA LEU A 87 -8.07 13.73 -10.77
C LEU A 87 -8.89 12.82 -9.85
N GLY A 88 -8.85 11.50 -10.07
CA GLY A 88 -9.54 10.53 -9.21
C GLY A 88 -9.04 10.57 -7.76
N ALA A 89 -7.73 10.64 -7.56
CA ALA A 89 -7.12 10.80 -6.23
C ALA A 89 -7.58 12.09 -5.54
N GLY A 90 -7.69 13.19 -6.30
CA GLY A 90 -8.27 14.44 -5.81
C GLY A 90 -9.73 14.28 -5.36
N LEU A 91 -10.56 13.58 -6.13
CA LEU A 91 -11.95 13.29 -5.76
C LEU A 91 -12.04 12.42 -4.49
N VAL A 92 -11.16 11.43 -4.34
CA VAL A 92 -11.07 10.61 -3.11
C VAL A 92 -10.68 11.48 -1.91
N ALA A 93 -9.72 12.38 -2.07
CA ALA A 93 -9.31 13.30 -1.01
C ALA A 93 -10.43 14.27 -0.62
N ILE A 94 -11.18 14.81 -1.58
CA ILE A 94 -12.35 15.66 -1.31
C ILE A 94 -13.43 14.86 -0.57
N GLY A 95 -13.76 13.65 -1.03
CA GLY A 95 -14.71 12.77 -0.35
C GLY A 95 -14.31 12.47 1.09
N LEU A 96 -13.00 12.28 1.33
CA LEU A 96 -12.45 12.09 2.67
C LEU A 96 -12.65 13.31 3.58
N ILE A 97 -12.41 14.53 3.07
CA ILE A 97 -12.65 15.77 3.81
C ILE A 97 -14.13 15.88 4.20
N VAL A 98 -15.03 15.58 3.27
CA VAL A 98 -16.48 15.61 3.54
C VAL A 98 -16.89 14.60 4.61
N ILE A 99 -16.32 13.38 4.60
CA ILE A 99 -16.59 12.35 5.61
C ILE A 99 -16.09 12.77 7.00
N GLN A 100 -15.03 13.58 7.07
CA GLN A 100 -14.40 14.01 8.33
C GLN A 100 -14.87 15.38 8.84
N SER A 101 -15.72 16.07 8.07
CA SER A 101 -16.33 17.36 8.46
C SER A 101 -17.58 17.14 9.29
#